data_AF-A0A3Q2E4C6-F1
#
_entry.id   AF-A0A3Q2E4C6-F1
#
_cell.length_a   1.000
_cell.length_b   1.000
_cell.length_c   1.000
_cell.angle_alpha   90.00
_cell.angle_beta   90.00
_cell.angle_gamma   90.00
#
_symmetry.space_group_name_H-M   'P 1'
#
loop_
_entity.id
_entity.type
_entity.pdbx_description
1 polymer ?
#
loop_
_entity_poly.entity_id
_entity_poly.type
_entity_poly.pdbx_seq_one_letter_code
_entity_poly.pdbx_strand_id
1 'polypeptide(L)'
;MIQDIYYLANVTDMLEVMSNKDMPEDLKEFMKGRYQSYDRFRIQMLKTFNLNGVDGIKVTEAMKGYLAEYQRIMVEEEPIMFAVSLLPCNRLWVWIANQLNIGYGNAYWSWKKNNMGGKPEKYKDLLSKYLTAKNFKKANKIFRNQMGNELQFFKASLNQ
;
A
#
# COMPACT_ATOMS: atom_id res chain seq x y z
N MET A 1 -7.56 10.00 -6.59
CA MET A 1 -8.34 8.82 -7.04
C MET A 1 -7.72 8.13 -8.25
N ILE A 2 -7.54 8.81 -9.39
CA ILE A 2 -6.91 8.18 -10.58
C ILE A 2 -5.49 7.69 -10.29
N GLN A 3 -4.67 8.48 -9.59
CA GLN A 3 -3.34 8.04 -9.15
C GLN A 3 -3.39 6.87 -8.15
N ASP A 4 -4.43 6.78 -7.30
CA ASP A 4 -4.62 5.65 -6.38
C ASP A 4 -4.88 4.34 -7.13
N ILE A 5 -5.61 4.41 -8.24
CA ILE A 5 -5.85 3.25 -9.12
C ILE A 5 -4.54 2.83 -9.79
N TYR A 6 -3.73 3.80 -10.23
CA TYR A 6 -2.40 3.52 -10.78
C TYR A 6 -1.50 2.85 -9.74
N TYR A 7 -1.44 3.38 -8.52
CA TYR A 7 -0.74 2.76 -7.39
C TYR A 7 -1.21 1.33 -7.15
N LEU A 8 -2.53 1.15 -7.00
CA LEU A 8 -3.14 -0.13 -6.69
C LEU A 8 -2.80 -1.17 -7.76
N ALA A 9 -2.89 -0.81 -9.04
CA ALA A 9 -2.53 -1.70 -10.14
C ALA A 9 -1.06 -2.14 -10.06
N ASN A 10 -0.14 -1.18 -9.97
CA ASN A 10 1.29 -1.47 -9.95
C ASN A 10 1.71 -2.27 -8.72
N VAL A 11 1.20 -1.93 -7.53
CA VAL A 11 1.51 -2.69 -6.31
C VAL A 11 0.85 -4.08 -6.33
N THR A 12 -0.27 -4.27 -7.02
CA THR A 12 -0.85 -5.60 -7.25
C THR A 12 0.10 -6.49 -8.04
N ASP A 13 0.65 -5.97 -9.14
CA ASP A 13 1.59 -6.72 -9.98
C ASP A 13 2.89 -7.05 -9.22
N MET A 14 3.38 -6.10 -8.43
CA MET A 14 4.51 -6.33 -7.53
C MET A 14 4.22 -7.42 -6.49
N LEU A 15 3.03 -7.43 -5.91
CA LEU A 15 2.59 -8.45 -4.97
C LEU A 15 2.49 -9.84 -5.61
N GLU A 16 2.05 -9.92 -6.86
CA GLU A 16 2.04 -11.17 -7.63
C GLU A 16 3.47 -11.70 -7.78
N VAL A 17 4.40 -10.87 -8.25
CA VAL A 17 5.82 -11.22 -8.36
C VAL A 17 6.39 -11.67 -7.02
N MET A 18 6.15 -10.90 -5.95
CA MET A 18 6.64 -11.26 -4.61
C MET A 18 6.03 -12.57 -4.11
N SER A 19 4.76 -12.85 -4.38
CA SER A 19 4.11 -14.11 -3.97
C SER A 19 4.70 -15.36 -4.62
N ASN A 20 5.37 -15.20 -5.78
CA ASN A 20 6.00 -16.29 -6.52
C ASN A 20 7.49 -16.47 -6.19
N LYS A 21 8.09 -15.58 -5.40
CA LYS A 21 9.50 -15.71 -4.99
C LYS A 21 9.68 -16.88 -4.01
N ASP A 22 10.90 -17.40 -3.98
CA ASP A 22 11.30 -18.36 -2.95
C ASP A 22 11.45 -17.65 -1.60
N MET A 23 10.68 -18.09 -0.61
CA MET A 23 10.63 -17.52 0.74
C MET A 23 9.88 -18.48 1.68
N PRO A 24 9.98 -18.30 3.01
CA PRO A 24 9.22 -19.11 3.97
C PRO A 24 7.72 -19.09 3.69
N GLU A 25 7.05 -20.22 3.95
CA GLU A 25 5.68 -20.46 3.53
C GLU A 25 4.69 -19.43 4.10
N ASP A 26 4.80 -19.06 5.37
CA ASP A 26 3.91 -18.06 5.98
C ASP A 26 4.08 -16.67 5.38
N LEU A 27 5.30 -16.31 4.96
CA LEU A 27 5.54 -15.05 4.25
C LEU A 27 4.98 -15.11 2.82
N LYS A 28 5.08 -16.25 2.15
CA LYS A 28 4.48 -16.50 0.84
C LYS A 28 2.95 -16.43 0.91
N GLU A 29 2.34 -17.11 1.87
CA GLU A 29 0.89 -17.05 2.13
C GLU A 29 0.43 -15.62 2.41
N PHE A 30 1.19 -14.88 3.22
CA PHE A 30 0.93 -13.47 3.46
C PHE A 30 0.92 -12.67 2.15
N MET A 31 1.99 -12.75 1.34
CA MET A 31 2.08 -12.03 0.06
C MET A 31 0.95 -12.40 -0.89
N LYS A 32 0.63 -13.70 -1.00
CA LYS A 32 -0.48 -14.20 -1.82
C LYS A 32 -1.83 -13.66 -1.34
N GLY A 33 -2.08 -13.64 -0.04
CA GLY A 33 -3.29 -13.05 0.53
C GLY A 33 -3.40 -11.54 0.28
N ARG A 34 -2.26 -10.81 0.29
CA ARG A 34 -2.21 -9.39 -0.09
C ARG A 34 -2.47 -9.19 -1.58
N TYR A 35 -1.84 -9.96 -2.45
CA TYR A 35 -2.08 -9.97 -3.90
C TYR A 35 -3.57 -10.16 -4.21
N GLN A 36 -4.19 -11.23 -3.70
CA GLN A 36 -5.61 -11.51 -3.94
C GLN A 36 -6.53 -10.40 -3.43
N SER A 37 -6.19 -9.80 -2.28
CA SER A 37 -6.94 -8.66 -1.74
C SER A 37 -6.82 -7.42 -2.63
N TYR A 38 -5.63 -7.16 -3.16
CA TYR A 38 -5.34 -5.99 -4.01
C TYR A 38 -5.92 -6.17 -5.40
N ASP A 39 -5.86 -7.37 -5.96
CA ASP A 39 -6.43 -7.69 -7.26
C ASP A 39 -7.96 -7.52 -7.28
N ARG A 40 -8.67 -8.04 -6.28
CA ARG A 40 -10.11 -7.79 -6.13
C ARG A 40 -10.43 -6.30 -6.04
N PHE A 41 -9.62 -5.55 -5.27
CA PHE A 41 -9.82 -4.12 -5.13
C PHE A 41 -9.52 -3.37 -6.43
N ARG A 42 -8.48 -3.76 -7.16
CA ARG A 42 -8.09 -3.23 -8.47
C ARG A 42 -9.23 -3.39 -9.46
N ILE A 43 -9.78 -4.60 -9.60
CA ILE A 43 -10.91 -4.90 -10.49
C ILE A 43 -12.11 -4.02 -10.13
N GLN A 44 -12.44 -3.93 -8.84
CA GLN A 44 -13.55 -3.09 -8.38
C GLN A 44 -13.33 -1.60 -8.72
N MET A 45 -12.12 -1.08 -8.51
CA MET A 45 -11.81 0.32 -8.75
C MET A 45 -11.79 0.65 -10.24
N LEU A 46 -11.18 -0.18 -11.09
CA LEU A 46 -11.19 0.00 -12.53
C LEU A 46 -12.63 0.04 -13.06
N LYS A 47 -13.49 -0.89 -12.62
CA LYS A 47 -14.91 -0.89 -12.97
C LYS A 47 -15.64 0.37 -12.48
N THR A 48 -15.42 0.76 -11.22
CA THR A 48 -16.09 1.94 -10.62
C THR A 48 -15.76 3.23 -11.38
N PHE A 49 -14.54 3.34 -11.92
CA PHE A 49 -14.07 4.52 -12.65
C PHE A 49 -14.14 4.37 -14.18
N ASN A 50 -14.76 3.29 -14.67
CA ASN A 50 -14.90 2.97 -16.10
C ASN A 50 -13.55 3.00 -16.85
N LEU A 51 -12.52 2.41 -16.25
CA LEU A 51 -11.18 2.30 -16.80
C LEU A 51 -10.93 0.87 -17.28
N ASN A 52 -10.37 0.73 -18.49
CA ASN A 52 -9.95 -0.58 -19.04
C ASN A 52 -8.58 -1.04 -18.52
N GLY A 53 -7.83 -0.14 -17.87
CA GLY A 53 -6.47 -0.36 -17.41
C GLY A 53 -5.85 0.93 -16.91
N VAL A 54 -4.53 0.93 -16.69
CA VAL A 54 -3.80 2.08 -16.13
C VAL A 54 -2.82 2.75 -17.10
N ASP A 55 -2.64 2.22 -18.32
CA ASP A 55 -1.66 2.69 -19.30
C ASP A 55 -1.87 4.14 -19.74
N GLY A 56 -3.13 4.60 -19.77
CA GLY A 56 -3.48 5.97 -20.15
C GLY A 56 -3.32 7.00 -19.02
N ILE A 57 -2.92 6.59 -17.81
CA ILE A 57 -2.86 7.48 -16.65
C ILE A 57 -1.55 8.28 -16.69
N LYS A 58 -1.66 9.61 -16.74
CA LYS A 58 -0.51 10.51 -16.57
C LYS A 58 -0.04 10.48 -15.11
N VAL A 59 1.12 9.88 -14.86
CA VAL A 59 1.65 9.65 -13.50
C VAL A 59 2.37 10.88 -12.97
N THR A 60 2.16 11.23 -11.70
CA THR A 60 2.89 12.31 -11.02
C THR A 60 4.29 11.87 -10.57
N GLU A 61 5.22 12.82 -10.41
CA GLU A 61 6.56 12.51 -9.89
C GLU A 61 6.53 11.89 -8.48
N ALA A 62 5.60 12.33 -7.63
CA ALA A 62 5.41 11.74 -6.30
C ALA A 62 5.00 10.26 -6.39
N MET A 63 4.10 9.90 -7.31
CA MET A 63 3.68 8.51 -7.52
C MET A 63 4.82 7.66 -8.10
N LYS A 64 5.59 8.21 -9.06
CA LYS A 64 6.78 7.53 -9.60
C LYS A 64 7.79 7.22 -8.50
N GLY A 65 8.12 8.20 -7.66
CA GLY A 65 9.02 8.01 -6.53
C GLY A 65 8.50 6.99 -5.52
N TYR A 66 7.19 6.98 -5.26
CA TYR A 66 6.57 6.01 -4.36
C TYR A 66 6.72 4.58 -4.89
N LEU A 67 6.40 4.34 -6.15
CA LEU A 67 6.50 3.01 -6.77
C LEU A 67 7.95 2.56 -6.98
N ALA A 68 8.87 3.49 -7.29
CA ALA A 68 10.29 3.20 -7.40
C ALA A 68 10.87 2.67 -6.08
N GLU A 69 10.43 3.18 -4.93
CA GLU A 69 10.89 2.65 -3.63
C GLU A 69 10.38 1.22 -3.38
N TYR A 70 9.14 0.89 -3.78
CA TYR A 70 8.68 -0.50 -3.72
C TYR A 70 9.53 -1.42 -4.60
N GLN A 71 9.81 -1.01 -5.84
CA GLN A 71 10.64 -1.78 -6.76
C GLN A 71 12.06 -1.99 -6.21
N ARG A 72 12.67 -0.93 -5.68
CA ARG A 72 13.98 -1.00 -5.03
C ARG A 72 13.97 -2.03 -3.89
N ILE A 73 12.98 -1.96 -3.00
CA ILE A 73 12.83 -2.92 -1.89
C ILE A 73 12.64 -4.34 -2.40
N MET A 74 11.87 -4.55 -3.46
CA MET A 74 11.69 -5.90 -4.03
C MET A 74 12.99 -6.49 -4.56
N VAL A 75 13.87 -5.67 -5.13
CA VAL A 75 15.11 -6.14 -5.78
C VAL A 75 16.25 -6.28 -4.77
N GLU A 76 16.39 -5.31 -3.88
CA GLU A 76 17.58 -5.17 -3.03
C GLU A 76 17.43 -5.74 -1.62
N GLU A 77 16.21 -6.01 -1.16
CA GLU A 77 15.93 -6.34 0.23
C GLU A 77 15.29 -7.72 0.42
N GLU A 78 15.40 -8.25 1.64
CA GLU A 78 14.71 -9.46 2.07
C GLU A 78 13.19 -9.32 1.91
N PRO A 79 12.45 -10.37 1.52
CA PRO A 79 11.01 -10.28 1.24
C PRO A 79 10.15 -9.70 2.38
N ILE A 80 10.57 -9.88 3.64
CA ILE A 80 9.89 -9.27 4.79
C ILE A 80 9.88 -7.73 4.72
N MET A 81 10.91 -7.11 4.13
CA MET A 81 10.99 -5.66 3.99
C MET A 81 9.94 -5.13 3.04
N PHE A 82 9.48 -5.93 2.07
CA PHE A 82 8.33 -5.58 1.25
C PHE A 82 7.05 -5.55 2.08
N ALA A 83 6.84 -6.52 2.99
CA ALA A 83 5.70 -6.48 3.91
C ALA A 83 5.75 -5.25 4.84
N VAL A 84 6.94 -4.88 5.32
CA VAL A 84 7.14 -3.63 6.08
C VAL A 84 6.75 -2.41 5.24
N SER A 85 7.12 -2.39 3.96
CA SER A 85 6.84 -1.28 3.06
C SER A 85 5.36 -1.05 2.77
N LEU A 86 4.53 -2.09 2.88
CA LEU A 86 3.07 -2.05 2.72
C LEU A 86 2.32 -1.61 4.00
N LEU A 87 2.97 -1.66 5.16
CA LEU A 87 2.32 -1.33 6.43
C LEU A 87 1.87 0.14 6.53
N PRO A 88 2.65 1.14 6.07
CA PRO A 88 2.25 2.55 6.07
C PRO A 88 0.86 2.79 5.49
N CYS A 89 0.56 2.32 4.28
CA CYS A 89 -0.75 2.56 3.67
C CYS A 89 -1.88 1.90 4.47
N ASN A 90 -1.67 0.67 4.93
CA ASN A 90 -2.66 -0.09 5.70
C ASN A 90 -2.95 0.51 7.08
N ARG A 91 -2.00 1.24 7.66
CA ARG A 91 -2.16 1.87 8.97
C ARG A 91 -2.62 3.31 8.86
N LEU A 92 -2.02 4.09 7.96
CA LEU A 92 -2.24 5.52 7.85
C LEU A 92 -3.65 5.85 7.37
N TRP A 93 -4.14 5.17 6.33
CA TRP A 93 -5.47 5.44 5.78
C TRP A 93 -6.58 5.14 6.80
N VAL A 94 -6.45 4.03 7.52
CA VAL A 94 -7.35 3.68 8.64
C VAL A 94 -7.26 4.70 9.76
N TRP A 95 -6.06 5.11 10.13
CA TRP A 95 -5.86 6.11 11.17
C TRP A 95 -6.50 7.46 10.78
N ILE A 96 -6.21 7.99 9.59
CA ILE A 96 -6.78 9.24 9.09
C ILE A 96 -8.30 9.19 9.12
N ALA A 97 -8.91 8.13 8.56
CA ALA A 97 -10.36 7.99 8.53
C ALA A 97 -11.01 8.02 9.92
N ASN A 98 -10.34 7.44 10.92
CA ASN A 98 -10.79 7.46 12.31
C ASN A 98 -10.52 8.80 13.03
N GLN A 99 -9.56 9.61 12.56
CA GLN A 99 -9.30 10.94 13.11
C GLN A 99 -10.20 12.03 12.51
N LEU A 100 -10.72 11.85 11.29
CA LEU A 100 -11.56 12.86 10.64
C LEU A 100 -12.87 13.08 11.40
N ASN A 101 -13.08 14.31 11.89
CA ASN A 101 -14.33 14.72 12.52
C ASN A 101 -15.37 15.16 11.48
N ILE A 102 -15.83 14.22 10.66
CA ILE A 102 -16.90 14.44 9.67
C ILE A 102 -18.06 13.46 9.92
N GLY A 103 -19.29 13.96 9.73
CA GLY A 103 -20.55 13.20 9.87
C GLY A 103 -21.18 12.81 8.53
N TYR A 104 -22.32 12.11 8.58
CA TYR A 104 -23.00 11.52 7.43
C TYR A 104 -23.37 12.51 6.31
N GLY A 105 -23.68 13.77 6.66
CA GLY A 105 -24.03 14.81 5.69
C GLY A 105 -22.84 15.41 4.92
N ASN A 106 -21.61 15.01 5.23
CA ASN A 106 -20.42 15.51 4.53
C ASN A 106 -20.20 14.75 3.21
N ALA A 107 -19.87 15.47 2.13
CA ALA A 107 -19.63 14.87 0.81
C ALA A 107 -18.52 13.80 0.79
N TYR A 108 -17.57 13.88 1.72
CA TYR A 108 -16.46 12.92 1.87
C TYR A 108 -16.74 11.80 2.89
N TRP A 109 -17.97 11.71 3.41
CA TRP A 109 -18.35 10.68 4.37
C TRP A 109 -18.11 9.26 3.83
N SER A 110 -18.39 9.02 2.54
CA SER A 110 -18.17 7.74 1.89
C SER A 110 -16.69 7.33 1.92
N TRP A 111 -15.77 8.26 1.67
CA TRP A 111 -14.32 8.03 1.77
C TRP A 111 -13.92 7.64 3.19
N LYS A 112 -14.41 8.36 4.22
CA LYS A 112 -14.16 8.02 5.62
C LYS A 112 -14.66 6.61 5.93
N LYS A 113 -15.94 6.34 5.68
CA LYS A 113 -16.58 5.06 6.00
C LYS A 113 -15.83 3.88 5.38
N ASN A 114 -15.40 4.01 4.12
CA ASN A 114 -14.69 2.95 3.41
C ASN A 114 -13.30 2.64 3.98
N ASN A 115 -12.67 3.60 4.66
CA ASN A 115 -11.31 3.46 5.20
C ASN A 115 -11.25 3.10 6.68
N MET A 116 -12.35 3.23 7.44
CA MET A 116 -12.36 2.96 8.88
C MET A 116 -12.15 1.47 9.25
N GLY A 117 -12.53 0.54 8.37
CA GLY A 117 -12.61 -0.90 8.69
C GLY A 117 -11.32 -1.72 8.49
N GLY A 118 -10.20 -1.08 8.17
CA GLY A 118 -8.95 -1.80 7.91
C GLY A 118 -8.39 -2.47 9.18
N LYS A 119 -7.72 -3.62 8.99
CA LYS A 119 -7.12 -4.42 10.06
C LYS A 119 -5.60 -4.49 9.89
N PRO A 120 -4.84 -3.43 10.25
CA PRO A 120 -3.37 -3.44 10.16
C PRO A 120 -2.72 -4.50 11.07
N GLU A 121 -3.45 -5.00 12.08
CA GLU A 121 -2.85 -5.90 13.08
C GLU A 121 -2.53 -7.29 12.55
N LYS A 122 -3.05 -7.65 11.37
CA LYS A 122 -2.63 -8.85 10.63
C LYS A 122 -1.15 -8.86 10.23
N TYR A 123 -0.48 -7.71 10.25
CA TYR A 123 0.97 -7.62 10.03
C TYR A 123 1.76 -7.95 11.31
N LYS A 124 1.16 -7.85 12.50
CA LYS A 124 1.87 -7.87 13.77
C LYS A 124 2.63 -9.18 14.00
N ASP A 125 1.99 -10.32 13.79
CA ASP A 125 2.58 -11.62 14.09
C ASP A 125 3.71 -11.94 13.11
N LEU A 126 3.48 -11.65 11.82
CA LEU A 126 4.49 -11.80 10.77
C LEU A 126 5.71 -10.90 11.04
N LEU A 127 5.49 -9.61 11.31
CA LEU A 127 6.59 -8.68 11.56
C LEU A 127 7.34 -9.03 12.85
N SER A 128 6.64 -9.42 13.92
CA SER A 128 7.27 -9.85 15.18
C SER A 128 8.16 -11.08 15.00
N LYS A 129 7.78 -11.99 14.09
CA LYS A 129 8.55 -13.20 13.80
C LYS A 129 9.85 -12.91 13.03
N TYR A 130 9.81 -12.03 12.03
CA TYR A 130 10.95 -11.81 11.12
C TYR A 130 11.81 -10.57 11.44
N LEU A 131 11.28 -9.61 12.19
CA LEU A 131 12.03 -8.42 12.58
C LEU A 131 12.75 -8.67 13.90
N THR A 132 14.08 -8.66 13.82
CA THR A 132 14.99 -8.82 14.95
C THR A 132 15.79 -7.53 15.15
N ALA A 133 16.56 -7.43 16.24
CA ALA A 133 17.43 -6.28 16.49
C ALA A 133 18.37 -5.96 15.30
N LYS A 134 18.81 -6.98 14.54
CA LYS A 134 19.70 -6.83 13.38
C LYS A 134 19.08 -6.06 12.22
N ASN A 135 17.80 -6.29 11.93
CA ASN A 135 17.14 -5.74 10.74
C ASN A 135 16.08 -4.66 11.09
N PHE A 136 15.76 -4.46 12.37
CA PHE A 136 14.77 -3.49 12.84
C PHE A 136 15.10 -2.06 12.40
N LYS A 137 16.36 -1.62 12.51
CA LYS A 137 16.76 -0.27 12.08
C LYS A 137 16.46 -0.03 10.60
N LYS A 138 16.69 -1.05 9.77
CA LYS A 138 16.40 -1.02 8.33
C LYS A 138 14.88 -1.02 8.08
N ALA A 139 14.13 -1.91 8.74
CA ALA A 139 12.68 -1.97 8.64
C ALA A 139 12.03 -0.62 9.04
N ASN A 140 12.47 -0.01 10.14
CA ASN A 140 11.99 1.30 10.56
C ASN A 140 12.32 2.40 9.54
N LYS A 141 13.50 2.37 8.91
CA LYS A 141 13.84 3.31 7.82
C LYS A 141 12.88 3.13 6.63
N ILE A 142 12.64 1.90 6.19
CA ILE A 142 11.72 1.60 5.08
C ILE A 142 10.30 2.06 5.42
N PHE A 143 9.81 1.73 6.62
CA PHE A 143 8.50 2.17 7.09
C PHE A 143 8.37 3.70 7.04
N ARG A 144 9.36 4.43 7.58
CA ARG A 144 9.36 5.90 7.60
C ARG A 144 9.48 6.51 6.20
N ASN A 145 10.28 5.93 5.32
CA ASN A 145 10.39 6.36 3.93
C ASN A 145 9.03 6.23 3.22
N GLN A 146 8.36 5.10 3.37
CA GLN A 146 7.06 4.88 2.77
C GLN A 146 5.95 5.74 3.38
N MET A 147 6.01 6.05 4.69
CA MET A 147 5.17 7.10 5.30
C MET A 147 5.45 8.50 4.69
N GLY A 148 6.72 8.79 4.36
CA GLY A 148 7.11 10.00 3.66
C GLY A 148 6.52 10.05 2.24
N ASN A 149 6.53 8.93 1.52
CA ASN A 149 5.92 8.83 0.20
C ASN A 149 4.40 9.03 0.24
N GLU A 150 3.70 8.50 1.24
CA GLU A 150 2.27 8.79 1.48
C GLU A 150 2.03 10.29 1.67
N LEU A 151 2.86 10.97 2.47
CA LEU A 151 2.76 12.43 2.65
C LEU A 151 2.95 13.18 1.34
N GLN A 152 3.96 12.81 0.54
CA GLN A 152 4.20 13.45 -0.76
C GLN A 152 3.07 13.17 -1.74
N PHE A 153 2.50 11.97 -1.70
CA PHE A 153 1.33 11.61 -2.49
C PHE A 153 0.12 12.49 -2.14
N PHE A 154 -0.21 12.65 -0.86
CA PHE A 154 -1.27 13.55 -0.42
C PHE A 154 -1.00 15.01 -0.78
N LYS A 155 0.24 15.48 -0.72
CA LYS A 155 0.59 16.85 -1.15
C LYS A 155 0.43 17.04 -2.65
N ALA A 156 0.88 16.07 -3.44
CA ALA A 156 0.79 16.14 -4.89
C ALA A 156 -0.66 16.06 -5.40
N SER A 157 -1.58 15.47 -4.64
CA SER A 157 -3.00 15.44 -5.00
C SER A 157 -3.72 16.78 -4.84
N LEU A 158 -3.13 17.74 -4.11
CA LEU A 158 -3.65 19.10 -3.95
C LEU A 158 -3.21 20.04 -5.08
N ASN A 159 -2.18 19.68 -5.84
CA ASN A 159 -1.56 20.52 -6.87
C ASN A 159 -1.86 20.02 -8.30
N GLN A 160 -3.00 19.32 -8.50
CA GLN A 160 -3.41 18.75 -9.79
C GLN A 160 -4.26 19.69 -10.61
#